data_AF-A0ABD3XRT5-F1
#
_entry.id   AF-A0ABD3XRT5-F1
#
_cell.length_a   1.000
_cell.length_b   1.000
_cell.length_c   1.000
_cell.angle_alpha   90.00
_cell.angle_beta   90.00
_cell.angle_gamma   90.00
#
_symmetry.space_group_name_H-M   'P 1'
#
loop_
_entity.id
_entity.type
_entity.pdbx_description
1 polymer ?
#
loop_
_entity_poly.entity_id
_entity_poly.type
_entity_poly.pdbx_seq_one_letter_code
_entity_poly.pdbx_strand_id
1 'polypeptide(L)'
;MEYRQMRQKRFLISTWAFMECLLFGGLLYGWGSLMFVFKQEGIYAELCNNKEETALSAMTNNSSSVTDVTLTNSSEDTKIPDSNLKGCPEQDSKFTLCFTIASALFCASSAALGQINFMFGTRVTRIISMIIFAAGSMMVAFVSKETPWLIFPAMSFLAAGGLPLLVTNTQVSNLFGKGSSSIVGLLCGGFDMSSAVQMVVKIAYESGISRQHSYYFLTALHSLVLVSTFIFLPKDFILNEEAVSTNIEVADGEDGTTELPKELKEGGDVEDEKTGSLKENNFEKKDLPTLMSCVRQPLYIMHVFWLCILQLRFYYLIGTLNPYLNRVLNKDDKMVSQFTNICFYIMMGGLLSSFLTGVVYDWQKRCFAYSRSSLRQNIMPAVLPLSIVSSLAVLLSVLVLIPVQSLLYLIFIIMTLFRSFLYSMAAAFLSAMFPSGYFGLLYGIMILCGGVFGLLQFAFFTWAETYVEAHRHTDIFLLCLVLVSFIHPLYQWYRCSRAEKEFTI
;
A
#
# COMPACT_ATOMS: atom_id res chain seq x y z
N MET A 1 -9.67 9.55 27.01
CA MET A 1 -9.89 8.19 27.53
C MET A 1 -8.58 7.73 28.16
N GLU A 2 -8.60 7.27 29.40
CA GLU A 2 -7.40 6.74 30.06
C GLU A 2 -6.96 5.42 29.42
N TYR A 3 -5.65 5.13 29.42
CA TYR A 3 -5.07 3.94 28.79
C TYR A 3 -5.72 2.62 29.25
N ARG A 4 -6.08 2.51 30.54
CA ARG A 4 -6.78 1.34 31.09
C ARG A 4 -8.14 1.11 30.44
N GLN A 5 -8.90 2.18 30.20
CA GLN A 5 -10.21 2.10 29.53
C GLN A 5 -10.06 1.70 28.05
N MET A 6 -9.04 2.23 27.36
CA MET A 6 -8.73 1.83 25.98
C MET A 6 -8.39 0.34 25.90
N ARG A 7 -7.59 -0.18 26.86
CA ARG A 7 -7.25 -1.61 26.92
C ARG A 7 -8.47 -2.50 27.15
N GLN A 8 -9.43 -2.08 27.98
CA GLN A 8 -10.70 -2.81 28.17
C GLN A 8 -11.55 -2.84 26.89
N LYS A 9 -11.55 -1.77 26.11
CA LYS A 9 -12.31 -1.63 24.86
C LYS A 9 -11.50 -1.98 23.60
N ARG A 10 -10.32 -2.61 23.75
CA ARG A 10 -9.35 -2.80 22.66
C ARG A 10 -9.94 -3.48 21.41
N PHE A 11 -10.80 -4.49 21.59
CA PHE A 11 -11.42 -5.19 20.45
C PHE A 11 -12.38 -4.28 19.66
N LEU A 12 -13.20 -3.49 20.35
CA LEU A 12 -14.09 -2.52 19.72
C LEU A 12 -13.30 -1.46 18.94
N ILE A 13 -12.24 -0.92 19.55
CA ILE A 13 -11.37 0.08 18.93
C ILE A 13 -10.67 -0.51 17.69
N SER A 14 -10.15 -1.73 17.78
CA SER A 14 -9.53 -2.43 16.65
C SER A 14 -10.50 -2.73 15.52
N THR A 15 -11.71 -3.19 15.82
CA THR A 15 -12.74 -3.43 14.79
C THR A 15 -13.10 -2.14 14.08
N TRP A 16 -13.25 -1.04 14.83
CA TRP A 16 -13.52 0.26 14.23
C TRP A 16 -12.37 0.74 13.34
N ALA A 17 -11.14 0.67 13.84
CA ALA A 17 -9.93 1.01 13.09
C ALA A 17 -9.78 0.18 11.80
N PHE A 18 -10.12 -1.11 11.86
CA PHE A 18 -10.18 -1.98 10.69
C PHE A 18 -11.23 -1.52 9.69
N MET A 19 -12.45 -1.21 10.13
CA MET A 19 -13.52 -0.71 9.25
C MET A 19 -13.14 0.59 8.56
N GLU A 20 -12.43 1.49 9.23
CA GLU A 20 -11.92 2.72 8.60
C GLU A 20 -10.88 2.44 7.52
N CYS A 21 -9.91 1.57 7.79
CA CYS A 21 -8.92 1.16 6.79
C CYS A 21 -9.58 0.46 5.60
N LEU A 22 -10.56 -0.41 5.87
CA LEU A 22 -11.35 -1.13 4.87
C LEU A 22 -12.17 -0.18 3.99
N LEU A 23 -12.82 0.82 4.57
CA LEU A 23 -13.75 1.67 3.82
C LEU A 23 -13.07 2.86 3.12
N PHE A 24 -11.95 3.34 3.66
CA PHE A 24 -11.39 4.64 3.26
C PHE A 24 -9.89 4.65 3.00
N GLY A 25 -9.17 3.59 3.36
CA GLY A 25 -7.70 3.59 3.35
C GLY A 25 -7.08 3.69 1.96
N GLY A 26 -7.29 2.68 1.12
CA GLY A 26 -6.56 2.43 -0.12
C GLY A 26 -7.42 2.47 -1.39
N LEU A 27 -8.42 3.37 -1.45
CA LEU A 27 -9.37 3.45 -2.58
C LEU A 27 -8.69 3.63 -3.94
N LEU A 28 -7.49 4.22 -3.96
CA LEU A 28 -6.66 4.35 -5.16
C LEU A 28 -6.41 3.00 -5.84
N TYR A 29 -6.24 1.91 -5.08
CA TYR A 29 -5.93 0.60 -5.63
C TYR A 29 -7.14 -0.08 -6.30
N GLY A 30 -8.36 0.43 -6.09
CA GLY A 30 -9.56 0.02 -6.82
C GLY A 30 -9.76 0.75 -8.15
N TRP A 31 -8.72 1.43 -8.67
CA TRP A 31 -8.78 2.26 -9.87
C TRP A 31 -9.39 1.56 -11.09
N GLY A 32 -9.12 0.26 -11.31
CA GLY A 32 -9.65 -0.47 -12.45
C GLY A 32 -11.19 -0.46 -12.52
N SER A 33 -11.86 -0.59 -11.36
CA SER A 33 -13.33 -0.52 -11.28
C SER A 33 -13.87 0.87 -11.57
N LEU A 34 -13.19 1.91 -11.07
CA LEU A 34 -13.59 3.29 -11.28
C LEU A 34 -13.35 3.74 -12.72
N MET A 35 -12.22 3.34 -13.32
CA MET A 35 -11.89 3.59 -14.72
C MET A 35 -12.96 3.01 -15.65
N PHE A 36 -13.48 1.81 -15.35
CA PHE A 36 -14.60 1.23 -16.08
C PHE A 36 -15.84 2.15 -16.06
N VAL A 37 -16.22 2.68 -14.89
CA VAL A 37 -17.35 3.61 -14.76
C VAL A 37 -17.10 4.89 -15.56
N PHE A 38 -15.89 5.47 -15.49
CA PHE A 38 -15.54 6.66 -16.26
C PHE A 38 -15.59 6.44 -17.78
N LYS A 39 -15.17 5.26 -18.26
CA LYS A 39 -15.30 4.90 -19.67
C LYS A 39 -16.77 4.81 -20.09
N GLN A 40 -17.62 4.19 -19.27
CA GLN A 40 -19.06 4.12 -19.55
C GLN A 40 -19.75 5.50 -19.53
N GLU A 41 -19.27 6.41 -18.68
CA GLU A 41 -19.71 7.81 -18.67
C GLU A 41 -19.12 8.63 -19.82
N GLY A 42 -18.29 8.04 -20.68
CA GLY A 42 -17.70 8.69 -21.86
C GLY A 42 -16.64 9.75 -21.53
N ILE A 43 -15.98 9.64 -20.38
CA ILE A 43 -14.91 10.56 -19.98
C ILE A 43 -13.67 10.29 -20.85
N TYR A 44 -13.10 11.33 -21.46
CA TYR A 44 -11.99 11.23 -22.42
C TYR A 44 -12.31 10.46 -23.71
N ALA A 45 -13.60 10.23 -24.02
CA ALA A 45 -14.00 9.53 -25.24
C ALA A 45 -13.63 10.31 -26.52
N GLU A 46 -13.52 11.64 -26.43
CA GLU A 46 -13.10 12.51 -27.53
C GLU A 46 -11.70 12.17 -28.08
N LEU A 47 -10.82 11.60 -27.24
CA LEU A 47 -9.49 11.19 -27.65
C LEU A 47 -9.52 10.01 -28.64
N CYS A 48 -10.61 9.25 -28.64
CA CYS A 48 -10.80 8.11 -29.52
C CYS A 48 -11.27 8.53 -30.92
N ASN A 49 -12.02 9.63 -31.03
CA ASN A 49 -12.60 10.09 -32.30
C ASN A 49 -11.58 10.75 -33.23
N ASN A 50 -10.51 11.34 -32.69
CA ASN A 50 -9.49 12.06 -33.47
C ASN A 50 -8.77 11.17 -34.51
N LYS A 51 -8.83 9.83 -34.38
CA LYS A 51 -8.29 8.91 -35.38
C LYS A 51 -9.28 8.47 -36.44
N GLU A 52 -10.58 8.46 -36.17
CA GLU A 52 -11.59 8.13 -37.19
C GLU A 52 -11.66 9.23 -38.27
N GLU A 53 -11.58 10.50 -37.89
CA GLU A 53 -11.46 11.60 -38.86
C GLU A 53 -10.15 11.56 -39.65
N THR A 54 -9.04 11.13 -39.03
CA THR A 54 -7.74 11.02 -39.72
C THR A 54 -7.70 9.81 -40.66
N ALA A 55 -8.34 8.70 -40.30
CA ALA A 55 -8.45 7.51 -41.15
C ALA A 55 -9.43 7.72 -42.32
N LEU A 56 -10.54 8.43 -42.10
CA LEU A 56 -11.49 8.81 -43.14
C LEU A 56 -10.87 9.84 -44.11
N SER A 57 -10.13 10.83 -43.58
CA SER A 57 -9.40 11.80 -44.41
C SER A 57 -8.24 11.16 -45.19
N ALA A 58 -7.61 10.10 -44.66
CA ALA A 58 -6.59 9.34 -45.38
C ALA A 58 -7.18 8.44 -46.49
N MET A 59 -8.43 7.98 -46.35
CA MET A 59 -9.13 7.24 -47.40
C MET A 59 -9.70 8.14 -48.51
N THR A 60 -9.90 9.43 -48.25
CA THR A 60 -10.47 10.36 -49.25
C THR A 60 -9.43 10.90 -50.25
N ASN A 61 -8.13 10.72 -49.99
CA ASN A 61 -7.07 11.22 -50.87
C ASN A 61 -6.60 10.23 -51.94
N ASN A 62 -7.26 9.07 -52.07
CA ASN A 62 -6.94 8.06 -53.09
C ASN A 62 -8.20 7.50 -53.74
N SER A 63 -9.01 8.36 -54.35
CA SER A 63 -9.91 7.99 -55.46
C SER A 63 -10.47 9.25 -56.12
N SER A 64 -9.79 9.72 -57.16
CA SER A 64 -10.43 10.52 -58.20
C SER A 64 -11.40 9.62 -58.97
N SER A 65 -12.69 9.68 -58.65
CA SER A 65 -13.75 9.55 -59.65
C SER A 65 -15.09 10.03 -59.10
N VAL A 66 -15.65 10.97 -59.83
CA VAL A 66 -16.98 11.56 -59.70
C VAL A 66 -18.06 10.47 -59.77
N THR A 67 -19.07 10.53 -58.91
CA THR A 67 -20.49 10.43 -59.29
C THR A 67 -21.38 10.89 -58.14
N ASP A 68 -22.40 11.67 -58.50
CA ASP A 68 -23.44 12.24 -57.64
C ASP A 68 -24.10 11.18 -56.74
N VAL A 69 -24.22 11.50 -55.45
CA VAL A 69 -25.21 10.85 -54.57
C VAL A 69 -26.02 11.93 -53.88
N THR A 70 -27.29 11.95 -54.28
CA THR A 70 -28.38 12.78 -53.80
C THR A 70 -28.62 12.63 -52.30
N LEU A 71 -28.80 13.77 -51.63
CA LEU A 71 -29.26 13.86 -50.25
C LEU A 71 -30.68 13.28 -50.13
N THR A 72 -30.80 12.08 -49.55
CA THR A 72 -32.06 11.56 -49.02
C THR A 72 -32.05 11.61 -47.50
N ASN A 73 -32.91 12.46 -46.95
CA ASN A 73 -33.28 12.44 -45.54
C ASN A 73 -33.80 11.04 -45.16
N SER A 74 -33.08 10.37 -44.27
CA SER A 74 -33.62 9.26 -43.48
C SER A 74 -33.23 9.48 -42.04
N SER A 75 -34.23 9.90 -41.27
CA SER A 75 -34.28 9.80 -39.82
C SER A 75 -34.36 8.31 -39.47
N GLU A 76 -33.22 7.69 -39.20
CA GLU A 76 -33.14 6.39 -38.55
C GLU A 76 -32.11 6.45 -37.43
N ASP A 77 -32.54 5.97 -36.27
CA ASP A 77 -31.82 5.94 -35.00
C ASP A 77 -30.32 5.66 -35.17
N THR A 78 -29.50 6.68 -34.85
CA THR A 78 -28.07 6.51 -34.68
C THR A 78 -27.82 5.58 -33.48
N LYS A 79 -27.84 4.26 -33.73
CA LYS A 79 -27.17 3.30 -32.86
C LYS A 79 -25.71 3.71 -32.81
N ILE A 80 -25.34 4.35 -31.72
CA ILE A 80 -23.96 4.66 -31.34
C ILE A 80 -23.16 3.37 -31.53
N PRO A 81 -22.09 3.36 -32.35
CA PRO A 81 -21.32 2.15 -32.56
C PRO A 81 -20.73 1.67 -31.22
N ASP A 82 -20.77 0.34 -31.02
CA ASP A 82 -20.24 -0.39 -29.84
C ASP A 82 -18.74 -0.12 -29.55
N SER A 83 -18.05 0.65 -30.41
CA SER A 83 -16.67 1.10 -30.23
C SER A 83 -16.49 2.08 -29.06
N ASN A 84 -17.50 2.90 -28.74
CA ASN A 84 -17.44 3.84 -27.62
C ASN A 84 -17.48 3.15 -26.24
N LEU A 85 -17.93 1.89 -26.16
CA LEU A 85 -17.96 1.14 -24.91
C LEU A 85 -16.60 0.49 -24.56
N LYS A 86 -15.72 0.29 -25.54
CA LYS A 86 -14.43 -0.40 -25.35
C LYS A 86 -13.27 0.52 -24.98
N GLY A 87 -13.41 1.82 -25.16
CA GLY A 87 -12.31 2.79 -25.00
C GLY A 87 -11.19 2.58 -26.03
N CYS A 88 -10.24 3.50 -26.06
CA CYS A 88 -9.10 3.48 -27.00
C CYS A 88 -7.75 3.59 -26.26
N PRO A 89 -6.63 3.23 -26.92
CA PRO A 89 -5.29 3.29 -26.31
C PRO A 89 -4.92 4.68 -25.78
N GLU A 90 -5.34 5.75 -26.46
CA GLU A 90 -5.10 7.14 -26.03
C GLU A 90 -5.83 7.48 -24.73
N GLN A 91 -7.08 7.04 -24.62
CA GLN A 91 -7.89 7.19 -23.42
C GLN A 91 -7.28 6.39 -22.25
N ASP A 92 -6.85 5.15 -22.50
CA ASP A 92 -6.16 4.31 -21.52
C ASP A 92 -4.83 4.91 -21.05
N SER A 93 -4.10 5.55 -21.96
CA SER A 93 -2.87 6.29 -21.63
C SER A 93 -3.14 7.45 -20.67
N LYS A 94 -4.21 8.24 -20.89
CA LYS A 94 -4.60 9.32 -19.97
C LYS A 94 -5.01 8.82 -18.59
N PHE A 95 -5.79 7.74 -18.53
CA PHE A 95 -6.16 7.13 -17.25
C PHE A 95 -4.95 6.55 -16.51
N THR A 96 -4.02 5.92 -17.23
CA THR A 96 -2.76 5.42 -16.67
C THR A 96 -1.90 6.57 -16.12
N LEU A 97 -1.84 7.70 -16.82
CA LEU A 97 -1.16 8.90 -16.35
C LEU A 97 -1.80 9.46 -15.06
N CYS A 98 -3.13 9.49 -14.99
CA CYS A 98 -3.83 9.92 -13.78
C CYS A 98 -3.48 9.03 -12.58
N PHE A 99 -3.56 7.71 -12.75
CA PHE A 99 -3.17 6.76 -11.70
C PHE A 99 -1.71 6.95 -11.26
N THR A 100 -0.81 7.19 -12.22
CA THR A 100 0.61 7.45 -11.97
C THR A 100 0.81 8.71 -11.11
N ILE A 101 0.16 9.82 -11.47
CA ILE A 101 0.26 11.09 -10.73
C ILE A 101 -0.33 10.93 -9.32
N ALA A 102 -1.51 10.31 -9.20
CA ALA A 102 -2.14 10.06 -7.91
C ALA A 102 -1.27 9.18 -7.01
N SER A 103 -0.61 8.16 -7.55
CA SER A 103 0.31 7.28 -6.82
C SER A 103 1.59 8.00 -6.38
N ALA A 104 2.13 8.90 -7.21
CA ALA A 104 3.28 9.72 -6.84
C ALA A 104 2.93 10.70 -5.71
N LEU A 105 1.78 11.36 -5.80
CA LEU A 105 1.29 12.28 -4.76
C LEU A 105 0.89 11.54 -3.48
N PHE A 106 0.39 10.31 -3.56
CA PHE A 106 0.22 9.43 -2.42
C PHE A 106 1.54 9.20 -1.67
N CYS A 107 2.63 8.91 -2.39
CA CYS A 107 3.95 8.73 -1.78
C CYS A 107 4.46 10.03 -1.14
N ALA A 108 4.33 11.17 -1.81
CA ALA A 108 4.76 12.47 -1.27
C ALA A 108 3.93 12.91 -0.05
N SER A 109 2.61 12.76 -0.12
CA SER A 109 1.70 13.09 0.97
C SER A 109 1.89 12.18 2.19
N SER A 110 2.33 10.93 2.00
CA SER A 110 2.67 10.03 3.11
C SER A 110 3.75 10.61 4.04
N ALA A 111 4.81 11.18 3.46
CA ALA A 111 5.89 11.82 4.22
C ALA A 111 5.41 13.13 4.86
N ALA A 112 4.67 13.96 4.12
CA ALA A 112 4.15 15.23 4.62
C ALA A 112 3.18 15.04 5.80
N LEU A 113 2.22 14.12 5.67
CA LEU A 113 1.23 13.82 6.72
C LEU A 113 1.86 13.01 7.86
N GLY A 114 2.91 12.23 7.59
CA GLY A 114 3.76 11.62 8.61
C GLY A 114 4.48 12.66 9.49
N GLN A 115 5.00 13.73 8.88
CA GLN A 115 5.61 14.85 9.60
C GLN A 115 4.59 15.65 10.41
N ILE A 116 3.41 15.92 9.84
CA ILE A 116 2.30 16.57 10.56
C ILE A 116 1.90 15.73 11.78
N ASN A 117 1.83 14.41 11.62
CA ASN A 117 1.55 13.49 12.72
C ASN A 117 2.58 13.63 13.83
N PHE A 118 3.87 13.63 13.48
CA PHE A 118 4.94 13.81 14.45
C PHE A 118 4.84 15.15 15.22
N MET A 119 4.58 16.25 14.52
CA MET A 119 4.56 17.59 15.13
C MET A 119 3.29 17.89 15.93
N PHE A 120 2.13 17.56 15.38
CA PHE A 120 0.82 18.00 15.89
C PHE A 120 -0.04 16.86 16.47
N GLY A 121 0.46 15.62 16.42
CA GLY A 121 -0.20 14.44 16.97
C GLY A 121 -1.28 13.84 16.06
N THR A 122 -1.94 12.82 16.61
CA THR A 122 -2.88 11.98 15.85
C THR A 122 -4.15 12.74 15.46
N ARG A 123 -4.71 13.58 16.33
CA ARG A 123 -6.00 14.25 16.05
C ARG A 123 -5.93 15.26 14.91
N VAL A 124 -4.90 16.10 14.90
CA VAL A 124 -4.72 17.12 13.86
C VAL A 124 -4.54 16.46 12.50
N THR A 125 -3.69 15.42 12.45
CA THR A 125 -3.46 14.62 11.24
C THR A 125 -4.75 14.02 10.69
N ARG A 126 -5.59 13.42 11.54
CA ARG A 126 -6.85 12.80 11.12
C ARG A 126 -7.87 13.82 10.61
N ILE A 127 -7.95 14.99 11.23
CA ILE A 127 -8.84 16.08 10.75
C ILE A 127 -8.38 16.56 9.37
N ILE A 128 -7.08 16.80 9.17
CA ILE A 128 -6.52 17.21 7.88
C ILE A 128 -6.77 16.13 6.81
N SER A 129 -6.45 14.88 7.14
CA SER A 129 -6.70 13.71 6.28
C SER A 129 -8.17 13.58 5.89
N MET A 130 -9.10 13.82 6.82
CA MET A 130 -10.53 13.80 6.56
C MET A 130 -10.98 14.88 5.59
N ILE A 131 -10.50 16.12 5.75
CA ILE A 131 -10.82 17.22 4.85
C ILE A 131 -10.29 16.92 3.44
N ILE A 132 -9.06 16.42 3.34
CA ILE A 132 -8.43 16.06 2.06
C ILE A 132 -9.21 14.92 1.39
N PHE A 133 -9.56 13.86 2.13
CA PHE A 133 -10.33 12.74 1.59
C PHE A 133 -11.71 13.19 1.10
N ALA A 134 -12.43 13.98 1.92
CA ALA A 134 -13.76 14.49 1.57
C ALA A 134 -13.71 15.42 0.33
N ALA A 135 -12.68 16.25 0.21
CA ALA A 135 -12.47 17.05 -0.99
C ALA A 135 -12.25 16.15 -2.21
N GLY A 136 -11.38 15.15 -2.10
CA GLY A 136 -11.12 14.19 -3.18
C GLY A 136 -12.37 13.40 -3.60
N SER A 137 -13.13 12.87 -2.65
CA SER A 137 -14.36 12.11 -2.93
C SER A 137 -15.45 12.97 -3.58
N MET A 138 -15.61 14.21 -3.12
CA MET A 138 -16.55 15.17 -3.75
C MET A 138 -16.09 15.57 -5.14
N MET A 139 -14.80 15.82 -5.36
CA MET A 139 -14.26 16.10 -6.68
C MET A 139 -14.49 14.92 -7.63
N VAL A 140 -14.34 13.67 -7.16
CA VAL A 140 -14.71 12.51 -7.99
C VAL A 140 -16.17 12.62 -8.37
N ALA A 141 -17.11 12.82 -7.43
CA ALA A 141 -18.54 12.93 -7.74
C ALA A 141 -18.82 13.92 -8.88
N PHE A 142 -18.18 15.09 -8.89
CA PHE A 142 -18.40 16.13 -9.90
C PHE A 142 -17.68 15.92 -11.25
N VAL A 143 -16.86 14.89 -11.41
CA VAL A 143 -16.27 14.56 -12.72
C VAL A 143 -17.38 14.40 -13.75
N SER A 144 -17.23 15.07 -14.89
CA SER A 144 -18.17 15.03 -16.01
C SER A 144 -17.42 15.09 -17.34
N LYS A 145 -18.12 14.85 -18.46
CA LYS A 145 -17.55 14.97 -19.81
C LYS A 145 -17.00 16.37 -20.11
N GLU A 146 -17.57 17.40 -19.49
CA GLU A 146 -17.14 18.80 -19.65
C GLU A 146 -15.91 19.13 -18.78
N THR A 147 -15.70 18.37 -17.70
CA THR A 147 -14.60 18.60 -16.73
C THR A 147 -13.77 17.33 -16.48
N PRO A 148 -13.26 16.65 -17.52
CA PRO A 148 -12.57 15.38 -17.35
C PRO A 148 -11.23 15.53 -16.61
N TRP A 149 -10.61 16.72 -16.68
CA TRP A 149 -9.38 17.07 -15.97
C TRP A 149 -9.52 17.01 -14.44
N LEU A 150 -10.74 17.09 -13.90
CA LEU A 150 -11.00 17.06 -12.46
C LEU A 150 -10.58 15.73 -11.82
N ILE A 151 -10.48 14.65 -12.60
CA ILE A 151 -10.02 13.34 -12.12
C ILE A 151 -8.63 13.42 -11.49
N PHE A 152 -7.71 14.22 -12.05
CA PHE A 152 -6.34 14.34 -11.55
C PHE A 152 -6.26 14.81 -10.08
N PRO A 153 -6.78 16.00 -9.71
CA PRO A 153 -6.78 16.42 -8.33
C PRO A 153 -7.71 15.54 -7.45
N ALA A 154 -8.83 15.06 -8.00
CA ALA A 154 -9.76 14.20 -7.26
C ALA A 154 -9.09 12.93 -6.73
N MET A 155 -8.43 12.18 -7.61
CA MET A 155 -7.75 10.94 -7.25
C MET A 155 -6.53 11.19 -6.37
N SER A 156 -5.83 12.31 -6.57
CA SER A 156 -4.67 12.68 -5.76
C SER A 156 -5.06 12.99 -4.32
N PHE A 157 -6.13 13.75 -4.10
CA PHE A 157 -6.67 14.03 -2.78
C PHE A 157 -7.28 12.79 -2.13
N LEU A 158 -8.01 11.97 -2.89
CA LEU A 158 -8.57 10.71 -2.39
C LEU A 158 -7.45 9.78 -1.87
N ALA A 159 -6.34 9.66 -2.61
CA ALA A 159 -5.20 8.86 -2.21
C ALA A 159 -4.46 9.45 -1.00
N ALA A 160 -4.18 10.76 -1.02
CA ALA A 160 -3.49 11.44 0.07
C ALA A 160 -4.28 11.41 1.40
N GLY A 161 -5.61 11.47 1.32
CA GLY A 161 -6.49 11.45 2.48
C GLY A 161 -6.61 10.06 3.14
N GLY A 162 -6.46 8.97 2.39
CA GLY A 162 -6.70 7.61 2.90
C GLY A 162 -5.55 7.00 3.72
N LEU A 163 -4.29 7.19 3.30
CA LEU A 163 -3.12 6.59 3.96
C LEU A 163 -2.92 6.96 5.44
N PRO A 164 -3.14 8.23 5.87
CA PRO A 164 -3.00 8.60 7.27
C PRO A 164 -3.92 7.81 8.21
N LEU A 165 -5.05 7.28 7.71
CA LEU A 165 -5.92 6.42 8.51
C LEU A 165 -5.20 5.13 8.91
N LEU A 166 -4.48 4.49 7.98
CA LEU A 166 -3.64 3.32 8.29
C LEU A 166 -2.60 3.69 9.36
N VAL A 167 -1.84 4.77 9.13
CA VAL A 167 -0.75 5.19 10.02
C VAL A 167 -1.23 5.48 11.44
N THR A 168 -2.35 6.20 11.58
CA THR A 168 -2.89 6.58 12.88
C THR A 168 -3.59 5.40 13.58
N ASN A 169 -4.22 4.51 12.81
CA ASN A 169 -4.86 3.30 13.34
C ASN A 169 -3.85 2.21 13.75
N THR A 170 -2.65 2.16 13.16
CA THR A 170 -1.60 1.21 13.57
C THR A 170 -1.25 1.34 15.05
N GLN A 171 -1.38 2.52 15.65
CA GLN A 171 -1.15 2.73 17.09
C GLN A 171 -2.09 1.91 17.99
N VAL A 172 -3.26 1.50 17.48
CA VAL A 172 -4.19 0.62 18.20
C VAL A 172 -3.59 -0.75 18.47
N SER A 173 -2.66 -1.21 17.63
CA SER A 173 -1.94 -2.48 17.84
C SER A 173 -1.16 -2.51 19.16
N ASN A 174 -0.68 -1.34 19.62
CA ASN A 174 0.04 -1.20 20.90
C ASN A 174 -0.86 -1.48 22.13
N LEU A 175 -2.19 -1.56 21.97
CA LEU A 175 -3.10 -2.01 23.02
C LEU A 175 -3.04 -3.53 23.25
N PHE A 176 -2.41 -4.27 22.33
CA PHE A 176 -2.25 -5.71 22.34
C PHE A 176 -0.78 -6.06 22.55
N GLY A 177 -0.36 -6.33 23.79
CA GLY A 177 1.02 -6.79 24.04
C GLY A 177 1.33 -8.10 23.29
N LYS A 178 0.45 -9.10 23.43
CA LYS A 178 0.49 -10.34 22.63
C LYS A 178 -0.38 -10.16 21.38
N GLY A 179 0.21 -10.24 20.18
CA GLY A 179 -0.55 -10.19 18.93
C GLY A 179 -0.57 -8.83 18.22
N SER A 180 0.31 -7.88 18.61
CA SER A 180 0.35 -6.53 18.01
C SER A 180 0.55 -6.60 16.49
N SER A 181 1.51 -7.39 16.01
CA SER A 181 1.82 -7.48 14.57
C SER A 181 0.67 -8.08 13.75
N SER A 182 -0.12 -8.98 14.33
CA SER A 182 -1.34 -9.52 13.72
C SER A 182 -2.40 -8.44 13.52
N ILE A 183 -2.54 -7.51 14.49
CA ILE A 183 -3.44 -6.36 14.34
C ILE A 183 -2.92 -5.40 13.28
N VAL A 184 -1.61 -5.13 13.23
CA VAL A 184 -1.02 -4.31 12.15
C VAL A 184 -1.28 -4.96 10.78
N GLY A 185 -1.04 -6.27 10.65
CA GLY A 185 -1.33 -7.03 9.44
C GLY A 185 -2.82 -6.99 9.05
N LEU A 186 -3.73 -7.04 10.01
CA LEU A 186 -5.16 -6.90 9.76
C LEU A 186 -5.53 -5.50 9.23
N LEU A 187 -4.93 -4.44 9.79
CA LEU A 187 -5.14 -3.06 9.35
C LEU A 187 -4.59 -2.82 7.94
N CYS A 188 -3.38 -3.32 7.64
CA CYS A 188 -2.80 -3.31 6.30
C CYS A 188 -3.66 -4.10 5.30
N GLY A 189 -4.18 -5.26 5.72
CA GLY A 189 -5.10 -6.06 4.91
C GLY A 189 -6.43 -5.35 4.63
N GLY A 190 -6.99 -4.65 5.61
CA GLY A 190 -8.17 -3.79 5.42
C GLY A 190 -7.88 -2.67 4.41
N PHE A 191 -6.73 -2.01 4.56
CA PHE A 191 -6.29 -0.98 3.62
C PHE A 191 -6.17 -1.50 2.17
N ASP A 192 -5.57 -2.69 1.96
CA ASP A 192 -5.50 -3.30 0.62
C ASP A 192 -6.89 -3.70 0.07
N MET A 193 -7.75 -4.24 0.94
CA MET A 193 -9.12 -4.65 0.57
C MET A 193 -10.05 -3.48 0.28
N SER A 194 -9.69 -2.24 0.64
CA SER A 194 -10.51 -1.06 0.34
C SER A 194 -10.74 -0.79 -1.16
N SER A 195 -9.94 -1.41 -2.03
CA SER A 195 -10.24 -1.54 -3.47
C SER A 195 -11.62 -2.14 -3.74
N ALA A 196 -12.14 -2.99 -2.84
CA ALA A 196 -13.51 -3.52 -2.87
C ALA A 196 -14.57 -2.43 -2.86
N VAL A 197 -14.31 -1.30 -2.19
CA VAL A 197 -15.26 -0.17 -2.16
C VAL A 197 -15.47 0.39 -3.55
N GLN A 198 -14.40 0.53 -4.35
CA GLN A 198 -14.52 0.94 -5.75
C GLN A 198 -15.25 -0.10 -6.61
N MET A 199 -15.10 -1.39 -6.28
CA MET A 199 -15.88 -2.44 -6.91
C MET A 199 -17.37 -2.32 -6.59
N VAL A 200 -17.72 -2.04 -5.34
CA VAL A 200 -19.11 -1.79 -4.92
C VAL A 200 -19.68 -0.58 -5.65
N VAL A 201 -18.90 0.50 -5.83
CA VAL A 201 -19.31 1.67 -6.63
C VAL A 201 -19.62 1.26 -8.08
N LYS A 202 -18.77 0.43 -8.70
CA LYS A 202 -19.01 -0.10 -10.04
C LYS A 202 -20.30 -0.94 -10.12
N ILE A 203 -20.51 -1.87 -9.19
CA ILE A 203 -21.71 -2.72 -9.16
C ILE A 203 -22.98 -1.87 -8.95
N ALA A 204 -22.90 -0.86 -8.07
CA ALA A 204 -23.99 0.09 -7.85
C ALA A 204 -24.32 0.86 -9.14
N TYR A 205 -23.30 1.29 -9.88
CA TYR A 205 -23.45 1.94 -11.19
C TYR A 205 -24.12 1.04 -12.23
N GLU A 206 -23.67 -0.22 -12.34
CA GLU A 206 -24.28 -1.21 -13.23
C GLU A 206 -25.74 -1.52 -12.84
N SER A 207 -26.11 -1.32 -11.57
CA SER A 207 -27.47 -1.46 -11.06
C SER A 207 -28.33 -0.20 -11.25
N GLY A 208 -27.80 0.86 -11.87
CA GLY A 208 -28.50 2.10 -12.17
C GLY A 208 -28.30 3.24 -11.15
N ILE A 209 -27.49 3.05 -10.10
CA ILE A 209 -27.16 4.12 -9.14
C ILE A 209 -26.04 4.98 -9.73
N SER A 210 -26.27 6.27 -9.96
CA SER A 210 -25.21 7.12 -10.52
C SER A 210 -23.98 7.22 -9.59
N ARG A 211 -22.79 7.33 -10.19
CA ARG A 211 -21.52 7.45 -9.47
C ARG A 211 -21.53 8.60 -8.45
N GLN A 212 -22.19 9.71 -8.78
CA GLN A 212 -22.37 10.87 -7.90
C GLN A 212 -22.98 10.47 -6.55
N HIS A 213 -24.09 9.73 -6.56
CA HIS A 213 -24.77 9.31 -5.32
C HIS A 213 -23.88 8.40 -4.47
N SER A 214 -23.14 7.48 -5.10
CA SER A 214 -22.19 6.61 -4.41
C SER A 214 -21.10 7.39 -3.69
N TYR A 215 -20.57 8.45 -4.31
CA TYR A 215 -19.53 9.29 -3.71
C TYR A 215 -20.08 10.29 -2.67
N TYR A 216 -21.32 10.77 -2.81
CA TYR A 216 -21.99 11.52 -1.72
C TYR A 216 -22.18 10.65 -0.49
N PHE A 217 -22.65 9.41 -0.68
CA PHE A 217 -22.77 8.44 0.40
C PHE A 217 -21.42 8.13 1.04
N LEU A 218 -20.38 7.89 0.25
CA LEU A 218 -19.03 7.62 0.74
C LEU A 218 -18.47 8.79 1.56
N THR A 219 -18.68 10.03 1.10
CA THR A 219 -18.26 11.25 1.82
C THR A 219 -19.00 11.39 3.15
N ALA A 220 -20.31 11.15 3.16
CA ALA A 220 -21.10 11.15 4.39
C ALA A 220 -20.63 10.06 5.36
N LEU A 221 -20.37 8.84 4.85
CA LEU A 221 -19.85 7.74 5.67
C LEU A 221 -18.45 8.03 6.22
N HIS A 222 -17.61 8.73 5.47
CA HIS A 222 -16.27 9.14 5.92
C HIS A 222 -16.32 10.05 7.16
N SER A 223 -17.42 10.78 7.40
CA SER A 223 -17.59 11.57 8.63
C SER A 223 -17.56 10.72 9.91
N LEU A 224 -17.81 9.40 9.82
CA LEU A 224 -17.68 8.48 10.96
C LEU A 224 -16.25 8.41 11.50
N VAL A 225 -15.23 8.79 10.73
CA VAL A 225 -13.84 8.93 11.20
C VAL A 225 -13.72 9.93 12.36
N LEU A 226 -14.66 10.88 12.50
CA LEU A 226 -14.69 11.80 13.64
C LEU A 226 -14.94 11.08 14.97
N VAL A 227 -15.75 10.01 14.95
CA VAL A 227 -16.08 9.21 16.13
C VAL A 227 -14.81 8.63 16.74
N SER A 228 -14.00 7.92 15.95
CA SER A 228 -12.73 7.38 16.43
C SER A 228 -11.72 8.47 16.79
N THR A 229 -11.69 9.57 16.04
CA THR A 229 -10.73 10.67 16.25
C THR A 229 -10.94 11.36 17.60
N PHE A 230 -12.19 11.53 18.03
CA PHE A 230 -12.51 12.21 19.29
C PHE A 230 -12.76 11.26 20.47
N ILE A 231 -13.34 10.07 20.22
CA ILE A 231 -13.77 9.14 21.27
C ILE A 231 -12.71 8.07 21.54
N PHE A 232 -12.18 7.42 20.50
CA PHE A 232 -11.34 6.23 20.67
C PHE A 232 -9.84 6.53 20.78
N LEU A 233 -9.31 7.44 19.97
CA LEU A 233 -7.88 7.73 19.90
C LEU A 233 -7.48 8.90 20.84
N PRO A 234 -6.29 8.81 21.48
CA PRO A 234 -5.74 9.91 22.27
C PRO A 234 -5.34 11.11 21.38
N LYS A 235 -5.06 12.26 22.01
CA LYS A 235 -4.61 13.48 21.30
C LYS A 235 -3.28 13.26 20.59
N ASP A 236 -2.33 12.64 21.30
CA ASP A 236 -0.96 12.44 20.86
C ASP A 236 -0.78 11.01 20.32
N PHE A 237 -0.16 10.12 21.09
CA PHE A 237 0.22 8.78 20.66
C PHE A 237 -0.02 7.74 21.75
N ILE A 238 -0.21 6.49 21.32
CA ILE A 238 -0.11 5.34 22.23
C ILE A 238 1.34 4.85 22.19
N LEU A 239 2.08 5.08 23.28
CA LEU A 239 3.48 4.67 23.40
C LEU A 239 3.61 3.14 23.34
N ASN A 240 4.66 2.66 22.68
CA ASN A 240 5.08 1.26 22.68
C ASN A 240 6.39 1.16 23.49
N GLU A 241 6.27 0.78 24.77
CA GLU A 241 7.41 0.68 25.70
C GLU A 241 8.46 -0.33 25.21
N GLU A 242 8.03 -1.46 24.63
CA GLU A 242 8.94 -2.49 24.10
C GLU A 242 9.79 -1.95 22.93
N ALA A 243 9.19 -1.18 22.03
CA ALA A 243 9.90 -0.60 20.88
C ALA A 243 10.92 0.46 21.32
N VAL A 244 10.63 1.21 22.39
CA VAL A 244 11.57 2.20 22.95
C VAL A 244 12.78 1.48 23.55
N SER A 245 12.58 0.43 24.36
CA SER A 245 13.68 -0.34 24.93
C SER A 245 14.54 -1.00 23.87
N THR A 246 13.93 -1.58 22.83
CA THR A 246 14.67 -2.17 21.71
C THR A 246 15.55 -1.14 21.00
N ASN A 247 15.02 0.07 20.74
CA ASN A 247 15.75 1.08 19.98
C ASN A 247 16.98 1.60 20.74
N ILE A 248 16.86 1.76 22.07
CA ILE A 248 17.96 2.15 22.95
C ILE A 248 19.03 1.06 22.97
N GLU A 249 18.65 -0.21 23.18
CA GLU A 249 19.61 -1.33 23.19
C GLU A 249 20.36 -1.51 21.86
N VAL A 250 19.67 -1.29 20.73
CA VAL A 250 20.31 -1.33 19.40
C VAL A 250 21.29 -0.19 19.19
N ALA A 251 20.98 1.00 19.71
CA ALA A 251 21.87 2.16 19.64
C ALA A 251 23.09 1.99 20.56
N ASP A 252 22.91 1.51 21.79
CA ASP A 252 23.99 1.31 22.75
C ASP A 252 24.92 0.15 22.35
N GLY A 253 24.41 -0.85 21.63
CA GLY A 253 25.23 -1.92 21.06
C GLY A 253 26.17 -1.49 19.92
N GLU A 254 26.10 -0.22 19.47
CA GLU A 254 27.02 0.37 18.48
C GLU A 254 28.13 1.23 19.10
N ASP A 255 27.96 1.70 20.35
CA ASP A 255 28.96 2.49 21.07
C ASP A 255 29.31 1.80 22.40
N GLY A 256 30.37 1.00 22.39
CA GLY A 256 30.81 0.26 23.57
C GLY A 256 31.29 1.21 24.67
N THR A 257 30.38 1.67 25.52
CA THR A 257 30.54 2.04 26.95
C THR A 257 29.37 2.94 27.37
N THR A 258 28.39 2.42 28.10
CA THR A 258 27.76 3.04 29.30
C THR A 258 26.84 2.01 29.97
N GLU A 259 26.91 1.88 31.29
CA GLU A 259 26.00 1.03 32.07
C GLU A 259 24.57 1.58 32.07
N LEU A 260 23.57 0.74 31.74
CA LEU A 260 22.16 1.07 31.98
C LEU A 260 21.92 1.31 33.48
N PRO A 261 21.08 2.30 33.87
CA PRO A 261 20.60 2.42 35.24
C PRO A 261 19.91 1.12 35.70
N LYS A 262 20.37 0.58 36.83
CA LYS A 262 20.03 -0.73 37.41
C LYS A 262 18.56 -0.96 37.81
N GLU A 263 17.61 -0.13 37.43
CA GLU A 263 16.23 -0.25 37.94
C GLU A 263 15.27 -1.11 37.09
N LEU A 264 15.71 -1.67 35.95
CA LEU A 264 14.83 -2.42 35.04
C LEU A 264 14.93 -3.96 35.11
N LYS A 265 15.65 -4.55 36.08
CA LYS A 265 15.90 -6.00 36.12
C LYS A 265 15.45 -6.77 37.36
N GLU A 266 14.84 -6.15 38.36
CA GLU A 266 14.23 -6.91 39.47
C GLU A 266 12.72 -7.03 39.29
N GLY A 267 12.31 -8.19 38.78
CA GLY A 267 10.91 -8.58 38.64
C GLY A 267 10.76 -9.99 38.05
N GLY A 268 11.53 -10.95 38.59
CA GLY A 268 11.35 -12.37 38.33
C GLY A 268 10.36 -12.97 39.33
N ASP A 269 9.34 -13.64 38.78
CA ASP A 269 8.43 -14.65 39.37
C ASP A 269 7.79 -14.37 40.74
N VAL A 270 6.45 -14.15 40.78
CA VAL A 270 5.48 -14.78 41.72
C VAL A 270 4.04 -14.40 41.29
N GLU A 271 3.24 -15.45 41.07
CA GLU A 271 1.79 -15.69 41.28
C GLU A 271 0.70 -14.59 41.11
N ASP A 272 -0.47 -15.09 40.70
CA ASP A 272 -1.77 -14.42 40.58
C ASP A 272 -2.22 -13.61 41.83
N GLU A 273 -3.04 -12.59 41.55
CA GLU A 273 -3.84 -11.78 42.46
C GLU A 273 -3.13 -10.91 43.54
N LYS A 274 -3.01 -9.60 43.26
CA LYS A 274 -3.80 -8.55 43.96
C LYS A 274 -3.46 -7.15 43.45
N THR A 275 -4.51 -6.36 43.30
CA THR A 275 -4.54 -4.90 43.20
C THR A 275 -3.48 -4.18 44.03
N GLY A 276 -2.60 -3.43 43.36
CA GLY A 276 -1.70 -2.44 43.95
C GLY A 276 -1.18 -1.51 42.85
N SER A 277 -1.34 -0.20 43.06
CA SER A 277 -0.98 0.93 42.19
C SER A 277 0.16 0.71 41.17
N LEU A 278 -0.19 0.64 39.89
CA LEU A 278 0.75 0.93 38.80
C LEU A 278 1.06 2.43 38.88
N LYS A 279 2.28 2.77 39.32
CA LYS A 279 2.80 4.13 39.23
C LYS A 279 2.75 4.58 37.77
N GLU A 280 2.09 5.71 37.54
CA GLU A 280 2.19 6.50 36.32
C GLU A 280 3.66 6.91 36.10
N ASN A 281 4.41 6.12 35.35
CA ASN A 281 5.58 6.67 34.67
C ASN A 281 5.06 7.35 33.40
N ASN A 282 4.78 8.64 33.51
CA ASN A 282 4.63 9.52 32.36
C ASN A 282 5.96 9.52 31.59
N PHE A 283 6.11 8.64 30.60
CA PHE A 283 7.16 8.77 29.59
C PHE A 283 6.94 10.10 28.86
N GLU A 284 7.70 11.13 29.23
CA GLU A 284 7.67 12.40 28.55
C GLU A 284 8.39 12.28 27.19
N LYS A 285 8.04 13.13 26.22
CA LYS A 285 8.70 13.26 24.90
C LYS A 285 10.24 13.41 24.99
N LYS A 286 10.78 13.73 26.17
CA LYS A 286 12.20 13.93 26.47
C LYS A 286 13.03 12.64 26.46
N ASP A 287 12.41 11.48 26.69
CA ASP A 287 13.11 10.18 26.76
C ASP A 287 13.15 9.44 25.41
N LEU A 288 12.63 10.05 24.33
CA LEU A 288 12.68 9.45 22.99
C LEU A 288 14.02 9.75 22.31
N PRO A 289 14.63 8.76 21.63
CA PRO A 289 15.84 8.97 20.86
C PRO A 289 15.62 10.00 19.75
N THR A 290 16.63 10.80 19.44
CA THR A 290 16.55 11.81 18.38
C THR A 290 16.18 11.15 17.04
N LEU A 291 15.22 11.71 16.30
CA LEU A 291 14.76 11.20 15.00
C LEU A 291 15.91 10.83 14.04
N MET A 292 16.93 11.69 13.99
CA MET A 292 18.08 11.49 13.11
C MET A 292 18.92 10.27 13.50
N SER A 293 18.94 9.89 14.79
CA SER A 293 19.51 8.63 15.26
C SER A 293 18.74 7.45 14.65
N CYS A 294 17.40 7.43 14.75
CA CYS A 294 16.57 6.37 14.17
C CYS A 294 16.74 6.23 12.65
N VAL A 295 16.81 7.35 11.91
CA VAL A 295 16.96 7.33 10.44
C VAL A 295 18.36 6.85 10.02
N ARG A 296 19.40 7.13 10.82
CA ARG A 296 20.78 6.68 10.54
C ARG A 296 21.08 5.26 10.99
N GLN A 297 20.19 4.62 11.75
CA GLN A 297 20.37 3.23 12.16
C GLN A 297 20.49 2.32 10.94
N PRO A 298 21.51 1.45 10.87
CA PRO A 298 21.71 0.53 9.74
C PRO A 298 20.49 -0.36 9.46
N LEU A 299 19.75 -0.75 10.51
CA LEU A 299 18.53 -1.54 10.37
C LEU A 299 17.44 -0.81 9.58
N TYR A 300 17.24 0.48 9.85
CA TYR A 300 16.26 1.29 9.11
C TYR A 300 16.67 1.44 7.65
N ILE A 301 17.94 1.78 7.39
CA ILE A 301 18.44 1.99 6.02
C ILE A 301 18.31 0.69 5.19
N MET A 302 18.68 -0.45 5.76
CA MET A 302 18.55 -1.75 5.08
C MET A 302 17.09 -2.12 4.84
N HIS A 303 16.19 -1.80 5.78
CA HIS A 303 14.75 -2.02 5.62
C HIS A 303 14.15 -1.15 4.52
N VAL A 304 14.54 0.12 4.43
CA VAL A 304 14.13 1.02 3.34
C VAL A 304 14.66 0.51 2.00
N PHE A 305 15.92 0.10 1.93
CA PHE A 305 16.51 -0.46 0.70
C PHE A 305 15.83 -1.75 0.26
N TRP A 306 15.53 -2.64 1.21
CA TRP A 306 14.76 -3.87 1.00
C TRP A 306 13.37 -3.55 0.40
N LEU A 307 12.65 -2.58 0.98
CA LEU A 307 11.36 -2.15 0.45
C LEU A 307 11.52 -1.60 -0.97
N CYS A 308 12.47 -0.69 -1.22
CA CYS A 308 12.67 -0.06 -2.52
C CYS A 308 12.86 -1.08 -3.66
N ILE A 309 13.69 -2.10 -3.45
CA ILE A 309 13.94 -3.16 -4.45
C ILE A 309 12.66 -3.95 -4.74
N LEU A 310 11.97 -4.42 -3.69
CA LEU A 310 10.80 -5.27 -3.84
C LEU A 310 9.61 -4.49 -4.40
N GLN A 311 9.45 -3.23 -3.97
CA GLN A 311 8.46 -2.28 -4.47
C GLN A 311 8.64 -2.01 -5.95
N LEU A 312 9.88 -1.77 -6.40
CA LEU A 312 10.21 -1.57 -7.81
C LEU A 312 9.80 -2.79 -8.65
N ARG A 313 10.09 -4.01 -8.17
CA ARG A 313 9.67 -5.24 -8.87
C ARG A 313 8.14 -5.32 -8.99
N PHE A 314 7.43 -5.03 -7.90
CA PHE A 314 5.97 -5.02 -7.89
C PHE A 314 5.39 -4.00 -8.87
N TYR A 315 5.88 -2.75 -8.86
CA TYR A 315 5.44 -1.69 -9.77
C TYR A 315 5.71 -2.02 -11.24
N TYR A 316 6.90 -2.51 -11.56
CA TYR A 316 7.22 -2.95 -12.92
C TYR A 316 6.27 -4.04 -13.41
N LEU A 317 5.92 -5.03 -12.56
CA LEU A 317 5.00 -6.10 -12.93
C LEU A 317 3.58 -5.59 -13.20
N ILE A 318 3.06 -4.66 -12.37
CA ILE A 318 1.76 -4.04 -12.61
C ILE A 318 1.78 -3.22 -13.91
N GLY A 319 2.82 -2.40 -14.12
CA GLY A 319 2.90 -1.56 -15.32
C GLY A 319 3.04 -2.37 -16.61
N THR A 320 3.68 -3.54 -16.55
CA THR A 320 3.84 -4.46 -17.70
C THR A 320 2.76 -5.54 -17.80
N LEU A 321 1.77 -5.58 -16.89
CA LEU A 321 0.77 -6.65 -16.84
C LEU A 321 0.00 -6.80 -18.16
N ASN A 322 -0.51 -5.70 -18.73
CA ASN A 322 -1.25 -5.74 -19.99
C ASN A 322 -0.36 -6.18 -21.18
N PRO A 323 0.83 -5.59 -21.40
CA PRO A 323 1.79 -6.09 -22.39
C PRO A 323 2.16 -7.57 -22.22
N TYR A 324 2.34 -8.03 -20.99
CA TYR A 324 2.63 -9.43 -20.68
C TYR A 324 1.47 -10.35 -21.07
N LEU A 325 0.24 -9.99 -20.68
CA LEU A 325 -0.97 -10.74 -21.05
C LEU A 325 -1.17 -10.78 -22.56
N ASN A 326 -0.94 -9.68 -23.27
CA ASN A 326 -0.99 -9.63 -24.74
C ASN A 326 -0.04 -10.64 -25.38
N ARG A 327 1.14 -10.87 -24.78
CA ARG A 327 2.11 -11.86 -25.27
C ARG A 327 1.68 -13.29 -24.98
N VAL A 328 1.21 -13.56 -23.76
CA VAL A 328 0.84 -14.91 -23.32
C VAL A 328 -0.48 -15.38 -23.96
N LEU A 329 -1.40 -14.45 -24.24
CA LEU A 329 -2.75 -14.72 -24.76
C LEU A 329 -2.87 -14.45 -26.28
N ASN A 330 -1.76 -14.43 -27.02
CA ASN A 330 -1.74 -14.24 -28.48
C ASN A 330 -2.51 -13.00 -28.98
N LYS A 331 -2.50 -11.90 -28.21
CA LYS A 331 -3.19 -10.63 -28.51
C LYS A 331 -4.72 -10.74 -28.64
N ASP A 332 -5.35 -11.69 -27.94
CA ASP A 332 -6.81 -11.70 -27.81
C ASP A 332 -7.26 -10.66 -26.77
N ASP A 333 -7.70 -9.50 -27.25
CA ASP A 333 -8.14 -8.37 -26.41
C ASP A 333 -9.25 -8.74 -25.42
N LYS A 334 -10.14 -9.69 -25.78
CA LYS A 334 -11.22 -10.12 -24.88
C LYS A 334 -10.66 -10.90 -23.70
N MET A 335 -9.77 -11.84 -23.98
CA MET A 335 -9.12 -12.65 -22.96
C MET A 335 -8.21 -11.80 -22.07
N VAL A 336 -7.45 -10.88 -22.65
CA VAL A 336 -6.59 -9.96 -21.91
C VAL A 336 -7.40 -9.12 -20.93
N SER A 337 -8.51 -8.53 -21.38
CA SER A 337 -9.42 -7.78 -20.51
C SER A 337 -10.00 -8.65 -19.37
N GLN A 338 -10.40 -9.89 -19.68
CA GLN A 338 -10.90 -10.82 -18.67
C GLN A 338 -9.83 -11.18 -17.63
N PHE A 339 -8.61 -11.54 -18.06
CA PHE A 339 -7.51 -11.86 -17.15
C PHE A 339 -7.03 -10.66 -16.34
N THR A 340 -7.04 -9.46 -16.92
CA THR A 340 -6.78 -8.21 -16.18
C THR A 340 -7.81 -8.01 -15.07
N ASN A 341 -9.10 -8.20 -15.36
CA ASN A 341 -10.14 -8.14 -14.33
C ASN A 341 -9.95 -9.21 -13.26
N ILE A 342 -9.69 -10.47 -13.63
CA ILE A 342 -9.40 -11.57 -12.70
C ILE A 342 -8.21 -11.23 -11.80
N CYS A 343 -7.14 -10.68 -12.37
CA CYS A 343 -5.98 -10.24 -11.61
C CYS A 343 -6.38 -9.23 -10.53
N PHE A 344 -7.11 -8.18 -10.89
CA PHE A 344 -7.59 -7.18 -9.93
C PHE A 344 -8.55 -7.76 -8.88
N TYR A 345 -9.43 -8.70 -9.24
CA TYR A 345 -10.29 -9.40 -8.28
C TYR A 345 -9.49 -10.23 -7.29
N ILE A 346 -8.48 -10.98 -7.75
CA ILE A 346 -7.61 -11.77 -6.88
C ILE A 346 -6.82 -10.85 -5.95
N MET A 347 -6.36 -9.69 -6.42
CA MET A 347 -5.65 -8.70 -5.61
C MET A 347 -6.46 -8.17 -4.41
N MET A 348 -7.80 -8.21 -4.48
CA MET A 348 -8.66 -7.87 -3.33
C MET A 348 -8.54 -8.89 -2.18
N GLY A 349 -8.07 -10.11 -2.45
CA GLY A 349 -7.82 -11.16 -1.47
C GLY A 349 -6.62 -10.88 -0.54
N GLY A 350 -5.98 -9.72 -0.66
CA GLY A 350 -4.83 -9.31 0.17
C GLY A 350 -5.10 -9.28 1.68
N LEU A 351 -6.36 -9.15 2.11
CA LEU A 351 -6.74 -9.16 3.53
C LEU A 351 -6.20 -10.38 4.28
N LEU A 352 -6.45 -11.58 3.75
CA LEU A 352 -6.01 -12.83 4.39
C LEU A 352 -4.49 -12.92 4.41
N SER A 353 -3.87 -12.49 3.33
CA SER A 353 -2.42 -12.51 3.16
C SER A 353 -1.70 -11.61 4.17
N SER A 354 -2.13 -10.35 4.28
CA SER A 354 -1.60 -9.37 5.23
C SER A 354 -1.79 -9.81 6.69
N PHE A 355 -2.93 -10.41 7.01
CA PHE A 355 -3.17 -10.98 8.34
C PHE A 355 -2.21 -12.14 8.65
N LEU A 356 -1.99 -13.05 7.68
CA LEU A 356 -1.04 -14.16 7.84
C LEU A 356 0.38 -13.67 8.10
N THR A 357 0.83 -12.59 7.43
CA THR A 357 2.16 -12.00 7.71
C THR A 357 2.31 -11.59 9.17
N GLY A 358 1.30 -10.91 9.73
CA GLY A 358 1.28 -10.50 11.13
C GLY A 358 1.29 -11.69 12.09
N VAL A 359 0.52 -12.74 11.77
CA VAL A 359 0.50 -14.00 12.54
C VAL A 359 1.86 -14.70 12.53
N VAL A 360 2.52 -14.77 11.37
CA VAL A 360 3.87 -15.37 11.25
C VAL A 360 4.88 -14.57 12.09
N TYR A 361 4.81 -13.24 12.06
CA TYR A 361 5.70 -12.40 12.88
C TYR A 361 5.46 -12.61 14.38
N ASP A 362 4.21 -12.61 14.83
CA ASP A 362 3.88 -12.83 16.25
C ASP A 362 4.23 -14.25 16.70
N TRP A 363 4.08 -15.25 15.83
CA TRP A 363 4.51 -16.61 16.09
C TRP A 363 6.03 -16.67 16.31
N GLN A 364 6.81 -16.04 15.44
CA GLN A 364 8.25 -15.92 15.59
C GLN A 364 8.65 -15.17 16.87
N LYS A 365 7.93 -14.09 17.21
CA LYS A 365 8.14 -13.33 18.46
C LYS A 365 7.98 -14.23 19.69
N ARG A 366 6.99 -15.14 19.68
CA ARG A 366 6.81 -16.14 20.76
C ARG A 366 7.93 -17.17 20.80
N CYS A 367 8.42 -17.63 19.65
CA CYS A 367 9.52 -18.58 19.57
C CYS A 367 10.82 -18.03 20.19
N PHE A 368 11.09 -16.74 20.02
CA PHE A 368 12.30 -16.09 20.52
C PHE A 368 12.12 -15.34 21.85
N ALA A 369 10.93 -15.36 22.46
CA ALA A 369 10.64 -14.66 23.72
C ALA A 369 11.55 -15.09 24.89
N TYR A 370 12.00 -16.34 24.91
CA TYR A 370 12.86 -16.89 25.96
C TYR A 370 14.37 -16.86 25.63
N SER A 371 14.77 -16.13 24.58
CA SER A 371 16.18 -15.98 24.21
C SER A 371 16.97 -15.23 25.29
N ARG A 372 18.23 -15.59 25.55
CA ARG A 372 19.06 -14.93 26.58
C ARG A 372 19.46 -13.50 26.22
N SER A 373 19.70 -13.23 24.93
CA SER A 373 20.03 -11.89 24.43
C SER A 373 18.76 -11.13 24.05
N SER A 374 18.60 -9.92 24.58
CA SER A 374 17.48 -9.01 24.27
C SER A 374 17.48 -8.57 22.79
N LEU A 375 18.66 -8.41 22.19
CA LEU A 375 18.82 -8.17 20.75
C LEU A 375 18.17 -9.27 19.91
N ARG A 376 18.38 -10.54 20.31
CA ARG A 376 17.81 -11.70 19.63
C ARG A 376 16.30 -11.83 19.87
N GLN A 377 15.79 -11.46 21.05
CA GLN A 377 14.34 -11.44 21.31
C GLN A 377 13.61 -10.46 20.37
N ASN A 378 14.23 -9.32 20.07
CA ASN A 378 13.59 -8.22 19.36
C ASN A 378 13.79 -8.28 17.83
N ILE A 379 15.01 -8.60 17.35
CA ILE A 379 15.33 -8.55 15.92
C ILE A 379 15.05 -9.89 15.21
N MET A 380 15.36 -11.03 15.83
CA MET A 380 15.23 -12.35 15.20
C MET A 380 13.81 -12.65 14.68
N PRO A 381 12.72 -12.22 15.35
CA PRO A 381 11.37 -12.46 14.85
C PRO A 381 11.07 -11.93 13.45
N ALA A 382 11.81 -10.91 13.00
CA ALA A 382 11.63 -10.31 11.68
C ALA A 382 12.30 -11.11 10.55
N VAL A 383 13.32 -11.92 10.85
CA VAL A 383 14.18 -12.59 9.85
C VAL A 383 13.38 -13.53 8.96
N LEU A 384 12.56 -14.42 9.55
CA LEU A 384 11.77 -15.39 8.77
C LEU A 384 10.71 -14.70 7.90
N PRO A 385 9.84 -13.81 8.43
CA PRO A 385 8.89 -13.05 7.61
C PRO A 385 9.55 -12.29 6.44
N LEU A 386 10.66 -11.59 6.69
CA LEU A 386 11.41 -10.88 5.65
C LEU A 386 11.92 -11.83 4.56
N SER A 387 12.43 -13.01 4.95
CA SER A 387 12.88 -14.05 4.04
C SER A 387 11.74 -14.63 3.20
N ILE A 388 10.54 -14.80 3.79
CA ILE A 388 9.35 -15.27 3.07
C ILE A 388 8.97 -14.26 1.98
N VAL A 389 8.94 -12.96 2.29
CA VAL A 389 8.59 -11.93 1.29
C VAL A 389 9.59 -11.91 0.13
N SER A 390 10.89 -11.92 0.43
CA SER A 390 11.95 -11.99 -0.59
C SER A 390 11.85 -13.27 -1.44
N SER A 391 11.49 -14.40 -0.83
CA SER A 391 11.28 -15.66 -1.56
C SER A 391 10.05 -15.62 -2.46
N LEU A 392 8.94 -15.03 -2.01
CA LEU A 392 7.74 -14.81 -2.83
C LEU A 392 8.06 -13.92 -4.04
N ALA A 393 8.90 -12.89 -3.86
CA ALA A 393 9.33 -12.02 -4.94
C ALA A 393 10.18 -12.75 -5.99
N VAL A 394 11.10 -13.63 -5.56
CA VAL A 394 11.88 -14.50 -6.46
C VAL A 394 10.96 -15.46 -7.19
N LEU A 395 10.08 -16.16 -6.47
CA LEU A 395 9.12 -17.10 -7.06
C LEU A 395 8.27 -16.41 -8.14
N LEU A 396 7.71 -15.25 -7.82
CA LEU A 396 6.96 -14.44 -8.78
C LEU A 396 7.78 -14.09 -10.01
N SER A 397 9.04 -13.68 -9.81
CA SER A 397 9.93 -13.28 -10.90
C SER A 397 10.30 -14.45 -11.80
N VAL A 398 10.51 -15.65 -11.24
CA VAL A 398 10.74 -16.88 -12.01
C VAL A 398 9.49 -17.30 -12.78
N LEU A 399 8.30 -17.22 -12.17
CA LEU A 399 7.05 -17.59 -12.84
C LEU A 399 6.76 -16.68 -14.05
N VAL A 400 7.00 -15.37 -13.93
CA VAL A 400 6.79 -14.40 -15.02
C VAL A 400 7.72 -14.66 -16.21
N LEU A 401 8.92 -15.22 -16.00
CA LEU A 401 9.84 -15.59 -17.09
C LEU A 401 9.31 -16.74 -17.98
N ILE A 402 8.30 -17.48 -17.53
CA ILE A 402 7.71 -18.61 -18.25
C ILE A 402 6.35 -18.16 -18.83
N PRO A 403 6.26 -17.77 -20.12
CA PRO A 403 5.04 -17.23 -20.71
C PRO A 403 4.04 -18.34 -21.06
N VAL A 404 3.42 -18.95 -20.05
CA VAL A 404 2.45 -20.05 -20.20
C VAL A 404 1.09 -19.65 -19.61
N GLN A 405 0.02 -19.80 -20.39
CA GLN A 405 -1.34 -19.41 -19.99
C GLN A 405 -1.81 -20.11 -18.69
N SER A 406 -1.46 -21.39 -18.50
CA SER A 406 -1.83 -22.16 -17.30
C SER A 406 -1.24 -21.60 -16.00
N LEU A 407 -0.17 -20.79 -16.07
CA LEU A 407 0.48 -20.20 -14.90
C LEU A 407 -0.12 -18.85 -14.49
N LEU A 408 -1.00 -18.25 -15.30
CA LEU A 408 -1.53 -16.89 -15.04
C LEU A 408 -2.25 -16.79 -13.68
N TYR A 409 -3.11 -17.75 -13.35
CA TYR A 409 -3.80 -17.77 -12.06
C TYR A 409 -2.82 -17.88 -10.89
N LEU A 410 -1.78 -18.71 -11.03
CA LEU A 410 -0.74 -18.86 -10.01
C LEU A 410 0.05 -17.55 -9.85
N ILE A 411 0.44 -16.91 -10.96
CA ILE A 411 1.12 -15.61 -10.95
C ILE A 411 0.28 -14.57 -10.19
N PHE A 412 -1.03 -14.48 -10.45
CA PHE A 412 -1.90 -13.51 -9.79
C PHE A 412 -2.04 -13.78 -8.28
N ILE A 413 -2.13 -15.05 -7.88
CA ILE A 413 -2.17 -15.45 -6.46
C ILE A 413 -0.85 -15.08 -5.78
N ILE A 414 0.29 -15.49 -6.34
CA ILE A 414 1.61 -15.19 -5.76
C ILE A 414 1.89 -13.69 -5.75
N MET A 415 1.48 -12.95 -6.79
CA MET A 415 1.61 -11.49 -6.85
C MET A 415 0.81 -10.82 -5.72
N THR A 416 -0.41 -11.30 -5.47
CA THR A 416 -1.26 -10.79 -4.37
C THR A 416 -0.64 -11.10 -3.01
N LEU A 417 -0.12 -12.32 -2.82
CA LEU A 417 0.57 -12.70 -1.59
C LEU A 417 1.82 -11.84 -1.37
N PHE A 418 2.65 -11.68 -2.39
CA PHE A 418 3.86 -10.88 -2.34
C PHE A 418 3.57 -9.42 -1.97
N ARG A 419 2.62 -8.78 -2.66
CA ARG A 419 2.20 -7.39 -2.39
C ARG A 419 1.79 -7.21 -0.92
N SER A 420 0.87 -8.07 -0.47
CA SER A 420 0.26 -7.96 0.86
C SER A 420 1.29 -8.19 1.97
N PHE A 421 2.17 -9.18 1.79
CA PHE A 421 3.27 -9.45 2.72
C PHE A 421 4.30 -8.31 2.75
N LEU A 422 4.61 -7.72 1.60
CA LEU A 422 5.58 -6.63 1.49
C LEU A 422 5.22 -5.45 2.40
N TYR A 423 4.02 -4.87 2.22
CA TYR A 423 3.62 -3.69 3.00
C TYR A 423 3.27 -4.02 4.45
N SER A 424 2.63 -5.17 4.70
CA SER A 424 2.31 -5.59 6.06
C SER A 424 3.58 -5.82 6.89
N MET A 425 4.60 -6.44 6.29
CA MET A 425 5.89 -6.60 6.94
C MET A 425 6.63 -5.25 7.06
N ALA A 426 6.52 -4.37 6.07
CA ALA A 426 7.12 -3.04 6.18
C ALA A 426 6.57 -2.26 7.38
N ALA A 427 5.26 -2.28 7.58
CA ALA A 427 4.57 -1.63 8.71
C ALA A 427 4.83 -2.34 10.05
N ALA A 428 4.71 -3.67 10.11
CA ALA A 428 4.88 -4.42 11.35
C ALA A 428 6.32 -4.32 11.89
N PHE A 429 7.33 -4.35 11.01
CA PHE A 429 8.72 -4.16 11.41
C PHE A 429 8.94 -2.78 12.03
N LEU A 430 8.45 -1.71 11.37
CA LEU A 430 8.59 -0.35 11.89
C LEU A 430 7.86 -0.14 13.22
N SER A 431 6.65 -0.70 13.36
CA SER A 431 5.85 -0.61 14.59
C SER A 431 6.46 -1.38 15.75
N ALA A 432 7.21 -2.45 15.47
CA ALA A 432 7.87 -3.25 16.50
C ALA A 432 9.23 -2.68 16.90
N MET A 433 10.01 -2.16 15.95
CA MET A 433 11.41 -1.76 16.18
C MET A 433 11.59 -0.29 16.55
N PHE A 434 10.66 0.59 16.16
CA PHE A 434 10.79 2.03 16.37
C PHE A 434 9.69 2.58 17.26
N PRO A 435 9.98 3.63 18.05
CA PRO A 435 8.98 4.28 18.89
C PRO A 435 7.75 4.73 18.08
N SER A 436 6.56 4.48 18.62
CA SER A 436 5.28 4.76 17.94
C SER A 436 5.08 6.23 17.59
N GLY A 437 5.72 7.17 18.30
CA GLY A 437 5.72 8.59 17.97
C GLY A 437 6.40 8.92 16.64
N TYR A 438 7.40 8.15 16.23
CA TYR A 438 8.10 8.32 14.94
C TYR A 438 7.52 7.48 13.82
N PHE A 439 6.61 6.55 14.12
CA PHE A 439 6.08 5.59 13.15
C PHE A 439 5.58 6.26 11.86
N GLY A 440 4.72 7.28 11.98
CA GLY A 440 4.16 7.94 10.80
C GLY A 440 5.20 8.64 9.93
N LEU A 441 6.22 9.24 10.55
CA LEU A 441 7.30 9.92 9.83
C LEU A 441 8.25 8.92 9.16
N LEU A 442 8.69 7.88 9.88
CA LEU A 442 9.55 6.82 9.34
C LEU A 442 8.83 6.05 8.22
N TYR A 443 7.58 5.67 8.43
CA TYR A 443 6.78 5.01 7.42
C TYR A 443 6.59 5.91 6.18
N GLY A 444 6.32 7.20 6.36
CA GLY A 444 6.21 8.16 5.27
C GLY A 444 7.51 8.35 4.47
N ILE A 445 8.65 8.49 5.14
CA ILE A 445 9.97 8.56 4.48
C ILE A 445 10.23 7.27 3.68
N MET A 446 9.97 6.12 4.28
CA MET A 446 10.15 4.82 3.65
C MET A 446 9.30 4.68 2.37
N ILE A 447 8.01 5.02 2.42
CA ILE A 447 7.11 4.97 1.25
C ILE A 447 7.53 5.99 0.19
N LEU A 448 7.97 7.19 0.60
CA LEU A 448 8.48 8.19 -0.34
C LEU A 448 9.75 7.70 -1.06
N CYS A 449 10.71 7.14 -0.33
CA CYS A 449 11.91 6.54 -0.93
C CYS A 449 11.55 5.42 -1.91
N GLY A 450 10.62 4.53 -1.53
CA GLY A 450 10.10 3.47 -2.40
C GLY A 450 9.41 4.01 -3.66
N GLY A 451 8.65 5.10 -3.55
CA GLY A 451 8.02 5.78 -4.68
C GLY A 451 9.03 6.42 -5.64
N VAL A 452 10.02 7.14 -5.12
CA VAL A 452 11.09 7.77 -5.91
C VAL A 452 11.95 6.71 -6.61
N PHE A 453 12.37 5.67 -5.88
CA PHE A 453 13.10 4.55 -6.46
C PHE A 453 12.25 3.77 -7.47
N GLY A 454 10.94 3.68 -7.23
CA GLY A 454 9.97 3.11 -8.15
C GLY A 454 9.88 3.82 -9.50
N LEU A 455 10.32 5.08 -9.64
CA LEU A 455 10.39 5.77 -10.93
C LEU A 455 11.36 5.10 -11.91
N LEU A 456 12.33 4.32 -11.42
CA LEU A 456 13.22 3.53 -12.29
C LEU A 456 12.43 2.54 -13.16
N GLN A 457 11.18 2.19 -12.80
CA GLN A 457 10.32 1.35 -13.63
C GLN A 457 10.16 1.89 -15.07
N PHE A 458 10.12 3.21 -15.26
CA PHE A 458 10.00 3.81 -16.59
C PHE A 458 11.24 3.56 -17.44
N ALA A 459 12.44 3.64 -16.84
CA ALA A 459 13.67 3.28 -17.52
C ALA A 459 13.67 1.79 -17.93
N PHE A 460 13.15 0.92 -17.05
CA PHE A 460 13.00 -0.51 -17.37
C PHE A 460 11.95 -0.77 -18.44
N PHE A 461 10.84 -0.03 -18.52
CA PHE A 461 9.88 -0.13 -19.62
C PHE A 461 10.52 0.25 -20.95
N THR A 462 11.23 1.39 -21.00
CA THR A 462 11.95 1.81 -22.21
C THR A 462 12.98 0.77 -22.65
N TRP A 463 13.73 0.20 -21.70
CA TRP A 463 14.68 -0.86 -22.01
C TRP A 463 13.96 -2.10 -22.56
N ALA A 464 12.87 -2.51 -21.93
CA ALA A 464 12.10 -3.68 -22.33
C ALA A 464 11.50 -3.55 -23.74
N GLU A 465 11.26 -2.34 -24.24
CA GLU A 465 10.74 -2.07 -25.60
C GLU A 465 11.83 -1.92 -26.68
N THR A 466 13.11 -1.89 -26.32
CA THR A 466 14.19 -1.58 -27.27
C THR A 466 14.39 -2.65 -28.35
N TYR A 467 14.17 -3.93 -28.03
CA TYR A 467 14.28 -5.06 -28.97
C TYR A 467 13.45 -6.26 -28.49
N VAL A 468 13.20 -7.23 -29.38
CA VAL A 468 12.24 -8.33 -29.17
C VAL A 468 12.48 -9.12 -27.86
N GLU A 469 13.74 -9.45 -27.55
CA GLU A 469 14.12 -10.21 -26.34
C GLU A 469 14.42 -9.33 -25.11
N ALA A 470 14.30 -7.99 -25.23
CA ALA A 470 14.71 -7.08 -24.16
C ALA A 470 13.89 -7.27 -22.89
N HIS A 471 12.59 -7.55 -23.03
CA HIS A 471 11.71 -7.85 -21.91
C HIS A 471 12.25 -8.99 -21.02
N ARG A 472 12.75 -10.08 -21.62
CA ARG A 472 13.31 -11.22 -20.88
C ARG A 472 14.60 -10.82 -20.17
N HIS A 473 15.46 -10.01 -20.79
CA HIS A 473 16.68 -9.51 -20.16
C HIS A 473 16.38 -8.56 -19.00
N THR A 474 15.40 -7.68 -19.15
CA THR A 474 14.94 -6.79 -18.07
C THR A 474 14.38 -7.58 -16.88
N ASP A 475 13.58 -8.62 -17.13
CA ASP A 475 13.06 -9.49 -16.07
C ASP A 475 14.17 -10.28 -15.35
N ILE A 476 15.18 -10.77 -16.08
CA ILE A 476 16.37 -11.44 -15.49
C ILE A 476 17.16 -10.45 -14.63
N PHE A 477 17.37 -9.22 -15.10
CA PHE A 477 18.05 -8.20 -14.31
C PHE A 477 17.30 -7.87 -13.02
N LEU A 478 15.97 -7.69 -13.11
CA LEU A 478 15.13 -7.45 -11.94
C LEU A 478 15.10 -8.66 -10.99
N LEU A 479 15.16 -9.89 -11.49
CA LEU A 479 15.33 -11.09 -10.66
C LEU A 479 16.64 -11.05 -9.88
N CYS A 480 17.76 -10.72 -10.54
CA CYS A 480 19.05 -10.54 -9.86
C CYS A 480 18.99 -9.43 -8.79
N LEU A 481 18.31 -8.33 -9.08
CA LEU A 481 18.11 -7.25 -8.12
C LEU A 481 17.27 -7.70 -6.92
N VAL A 482 16.22 -8.49 -7.13
CA VAL A 482 15.39 -9.05 -6.06
C VAL A 482 16.20 -9.99 -5.16
N LEU A 483 17.18 -10.74 -5.69
CA LEU A 483 18.08 -11.57 -4.88
C LEU A 483 18.90 -10.74 -3.88
N VAL A 484 19.22 -9.49 -4.19
CA VAL A 484 19.91 -8.56 -3.27
C VAL A 484 19.06 -8.27 -2.02
N SER A 485 17.73 -8.38 -2.11
CA SER A 485 16.83 -8.17 -0.95
C SER A 485 17.11 -9.14 0.21
N PHE A 486 17.72 -10.30 -0.03
CA PHE A 486 18.11 -11.24 1.02
C PHE A 486 19.21 -10.71 1.95
N ILE A 487 19.94 -9.65 1.56
CA ILE A 487 20.94 -9.02 2.43
C ILE A 487 20.32 -8.55 3.75
N HIS A 488 19.09 -8.02 3.74
CA HIS A 488 18.44 -7.51 4.95
C HIS A 488 18.18 -8.59 6.01
N PRO A 489 17.48 -9.71 5.74
CA PRO A 489 17.31 -10.78 6.72
C PRO A 489 18.63 -11.48 7.08
N LEU A 490 19.56 -11.64 6.14
CA LEU A 490 20.88 -12.23 6.42
C LEU A 490 21.71 -11.36 7.37
N TYR A 491 21.68 -10.03 7.20
CA TYR A 491 22.36 -9.09 8.07
C TYR A 491 21.80 -9.12 9.49
N GLN A 492 20.48 -9.14 9.64
CA GLN A 492 19.80 -9.25 10.94
C GLN A 492 20.16 -10.57 11.64
N TRP A 493 20.12 -11.69 10.91
CA TRP A 493 20.50 -13.00 11.43
C TRP A 493 21.98 -13.04 11.85
N TYR A 494 22.88 -12.50 11.04
CA TYR A 494 24.31 -12.44 11.33
C TYR A 494 24.60 -11.59 12.57
N ARG A 495 24.00 -10.40 12.70
CA ARG A 495 24.16 -9.54 13.88
C ARG A 495 23.69 -10.24 15.16
N CYS A 496 22.52 -10.87 15.12
CA CYS A 496 22.01 -11.60 16.29
C CYS A 496 22.91 -12.79 16.66
N SER A 497 23.38 -13.53 15.66
CA SER A 497 24.25 -14.70 15.88
C SER A 497 25.61 -14.31 16.46
N ARG A 498 26.13 -13.14 16.09
CA ARG A 498 27.38 -12.61 16.65
C ARG A 498 27.20 -12.15 18.10
N ALA A 499 26.14 -11.39 18.38
CA ALA A 499 25.85 -10.92 19.74
C ALA A 499 25.67 -12.09 20.72
N GLU A 500 25.08 -13.21 20.29
CA GLU A 500 24.94 -14.39 21.14
C GLU A 500 26.27 -15.06 21.49
N LYS A 501 27.22 -15.08 20.54
CA LYS A 501 28.55 -15.65 20.79
C LYS A 501 29.31 -14.91 21.89
N GLU A 502 29.11 -13.59 22.00
CA GLU A 502 29.70 -12.74 23.04
C GLU A 502 29.15 -13.03 24.45
N PHE A 503 27.96 -13.66 24.59
CA PHE A 503 27.40 -14.10 25.88
C PHE A 503 27.74 -15.55 26.27
N THR A 504 28.32 -16.32 25.37
CA THR A 504 28.74 -17.72 25.62
C THR A 504 30.21 -17.87 26.01
N ILE A 505 30.96 -16.76 26.03
CA ILE A 505 32.31 -16.66 26.60
C ILE A 505 32.17 -16.14 28.03
#